data_AF-A0A6J8BAD9-F1
#
_entry.id   AF-A0A6J8BAD9-F1
#
_cell.length_a   1.000
_cell.length_b   1.000
_cell.length_c   1.000
_cell.angle_alpha   90.00
_cell.angle_beta   90.00
_cell.angle_gamma   90.00
#
_symmetry.space_group_name_H-M   'P 1'
#
loop_
_entity.id
_entity.type
_entity.pdbx_description
1 polymer ?
#
loop_
_entity_poly.entity_id
_entity_poly.type
_entity_poly.pdbx_seq_one_letter_code
_entity_poly.pdbx_strand_id
1 'polypeptide(L)'
;MMNGNPRDLHSLPGHENDDRTLDKVIDNNNLTTSDEHMWMIPFTEGQNHTLSIEFSQTQMISGLRVWNYNKSREDTYRGKIFFILARIVHVTIDDKQVSPPEGYLIRKGPGVCHFDFAQEISFAPQTKPPQPTVSKSESKHLRKSTMSTDEASQEYENVQMPSGFIYQLQMITTWGDPYYVGLNGLEFYDAQHNRIELTENNISAYPDSVNVLDGTSNDVRTPDKLIDGFNDTLDGTHMWVAPILPGIVNRVYVIFDQPTTVSMIKLWNYSKTPSRGAKDFAVSLNVKGVLKFGCIIHLYLI
;
A
#
# COMPACT_ATOMS: atom_id res chain seq x y z
N MET A 1 16.77 -25.88 -5.47
CA MET A 1 15.69 -26.67 -4.84
C MET A 1 14.90 -25.75 -3.92
N MET A 2 13.58 -25.92 -3.79
CA MET A 2 12.75 -25.14 -2.86
C MET A 2 12.09 -26.08 -1.85
N ASN A 3 12.08 -25.70 -0.58
CA ASN A 3 11.46 -26.46 0.49
C ASN A 3 10.70 -25.55 1.46
N GLY A 4 9.55 -26.01 1.95
CA GLY A 4 8.72 -25.32 2.93
C GLY A 4 8.58 -26.17 4.19
N ASN A 5 8.60 -25.54 5.35
CA ASN A 5 8.26 -26.19 6.62
C ASN A 5 7.30 -25.30 7.43
N PRO A 6 6.02 -25.69 7.58
CA PRO A 6 5.34 -26.77 6.86
C PRO A 6 5.34 -26.53 5.33
N ARG A 7 5.22 -27.60 4.55
CA ARG A 7 5.32 -27.51 3.08
C ARG A 7 4.17 -26.74 2.45
N ASP A 8 2.95 -27.15 2.79
CA ASP A 8 1.68 -26.62 2.32
C ASP A 8 0.54 -27.28 3.13
N LEU A 9 -0.71 -27.00 2.76
CA LEU A 9 -1.89 -27.55 3.42
C LEU A 9 -2.08 -29.07 3.28
N HIS A 10 -1.40 -29.75 2.35
CA HIS A 10 -1.54 -31.21 2.20
C HIS A 10 -1.06 -31.98 3.44
N SER A 11 -0.28 -31.31 4.30
CA SER A 11 0.12 -31.82 5.62
C SER A 11 -1.04 -31.96 6.62
N LEU A 12 -2.20 -31.36 6.35
CA LEU A 12 -3.37 -31.43 7.21
C LEU A 12 -4.39 -32.47 6.71
N PRO A 13 -4.97 -33.30 7.61
CA PRO A 13 -6.06 -34.21 7.24
C PRO A 13 -7.26 -33.45 6.66
N GLY A 14 -7.78 -33.91 5.53
CA GLY A 14 -8.92 -33.32 4.82
C GLY A 14 -8.58 -32.18 3.87
N HIS A 15 -7.29 -31.87 3.68
CA HIS A 15 -6.79 -30.84 2.77
C HIS A 15 -5.85 -31.40 1.69
N GLU A 16 -5.93 -32.70 1.40
CA GLU A 16 -5.02 -33.41 0.50
C GLU A 16 -5.12 -32.96 -0.97
N ASN A 17 -6.24 -32.33 -1.35
CA ASN A 17 -6.51 -31.85 -2.71
C ASN A 17 -6.50 -30.31 -2.79
N ASP A 18 -5.88 -29.62 -1.85
CA ASP A 18 -5.82 -28.16 -1.85
C ASP A 18 -4.84 -27.66 -2.93
N ASP A 19 -5.25 -26.74 -3.80
CA ASP A 19 -4.41 -26.28 -4.91
C ASP A 19 -3.25 -25.36 -4.47
N ARG A 20 -3.24 -24.92 -3.20
CA ARG A 20 -2.29 -23.92 -2.67
C ARG A 20 -0.95 -24.51 -2.25
N THR A 21 -0.28 -25.14 -3.21
CA THR A 21 0.95 -25.90 -3.02
C THR A 21 2.23 -25.05 -3.15
N LEU A 22 3.37 -25.59 -2.69
CA LEU A 22 4.65 -24.87 -2.68
C LEU A 22 5.14 -24.40 -4.06
N ASP A 23 4.80 -25.10 -5.13
CA ASP A 23 5.19 -24.70 -6.49
C ASP A 23 4.59 -23.35 -6.92
N LYS A 24 3.49 -22.91 -6.30
CA LYS A 24 2.84 -21.62 -6.60
C LYS A 24 3.69 -20.41 -6.25
N VAL A 25 4.72 -20.57 -5.41
CA VAL A 25 5.66 -19.48 -5.09
C VAL A 25 6.46 -19.01 -6.32
N ILE A 26 6.61 -19.86 -7.34
CA ILE A 26 7.44 -19.61 -8.53
C ILE A 26 6.73 -19.97 -9.84
N ASP A 27 5.40 -20.01 -9.85
CA ASP A 27 4.61 -20.39 -11.03
C ASP A 27 4.46 -19.27 -12.08
N ASN A 28 5.03 -18.08 -11.79
CA ASN A 28 4.98 -16.85 -12.58
C ASN A 28 3.61 -16.16 -12.66
N ASN A 29 2.61 -16.60 -11.90
CA ASN A 29 1.28 -15.99 -11.83
C ASN A 29 1.12 -15.13 -10.56
N ASN A 30 2.07 -14.22 -10.34
CA ASN A 30 2.18 -13.47 -9.08
C ASN A 30 1.05 -12.44 -8.84
N LEU A 31 0.51 -11.85 -9.92
CA LEU A 31 -0.56 -10.84 -9.86
C LEU A 31 -1.92 -11.53 -9.92
N THR A 32 -2.33 -12.16 -8.83
CA THR A 32 -3.52 -13.03 -8.79
C THR A 32 -4.36 -12.82 -7.54
N THR A 33 -5.66 -13.14 -7.64
CA THR A 33 -6.55 -13.37 -6.49
C THR A 33 -7.04 -14.83 -6.42
N SER A 34 -6.58 -15.69 -7.33
CA SER A 34 -6.96 -17.11 -7.44
C SER A 34 -6.11 -17.99 -6.53
N ASP A 35 -6.76 -18.90 -5.79
CA ASP A 35 -6.09 -19.88 -4.93
C ASP A 35 -5.16 -20.81 -5.72
N GLU A 36 -5.49 -21.11 -6.98
CA GLU A 36 -4.71 -21.99 -7.87
C GLU A 36 -3.28 -21.47 -8.16
N HIS A 37 -3.04 -20.20 -7.85
CA HIS A 37 -1.78 -19.50 -8.05
C HIS A 37 -1.23 -18.90 -6.74
N MET A 38 -1.69 -19.40 -5.58
CA MET A 38 -1.23 -18.93 -4.28
C MET A 38 -0.65 -20.07 -3.47
N TRP A 39 0.45 -19.82 -2.77
CA TRP A 39 0.99 -20.77 -1.81
C TRP A 39 0.42 -20.50 -0.41
N MET A 40 0.06 -21.57 0.31
CA MET A 40 -0.40 -21.44 1.68
C MET A 40 0.07 -22.61 2.56
N ILE A 41 0.45 -22.28 3.79
CA ILE A 41 0.89 -23.25 4.80
C ILE A 41 0.00 -23.18 6.04
N PRO A 42 -0.14 -24.28 6.79
CA PRO A 42 -0.73 -24.22 8.12
C PRO A 42 0.16 -23.39 9.05
N PHE A 43 -0.48 -22.54 9.87
CA PHE A 43 0.22 -21.75 10.86
C PHE A 43 -0.03 -22.28 12.26
N THR A 44 1.00 -22.22 13.10
CA THR A 44 0.92 -22.57 14.51
C THR A 44 1.73 -21.58 15.32
N GLU A 45 1.08 -20.84 16.21
CA GLU A 45 1.75 -19.81 16.99
C GLU A 45 2.92 -20.38 17.80
N GLY A 46 4.05 -19.68 17.77
CA GLY A 46 5.29 -20.09 18.45
C GLY A 46 6.11 -21.18 17.74
N GLN A 47 5.64 -21.72 16.61
CA GLN A 47 6.43 -22.61 15.75
C GLN A 47 7.16 -21.82 14.67
N ASN A 48 8.22 -22.42 14.11
CA ASN A 48 8.94 -21.86 12.98
C ASN A 48 8.23 -22.20 11.67
N HIS A 49 8.08 -21.21 10.80
CA HIS A 49 7.57 -21.35 9.43
C HIS A 49 8.65 -20.87 8.48
N THR A 50 9.23 -21.78 7.71
CA THR A 50 10.42 -21.48 6.89
C THR A 50 10.21 -21.84 5.44
N LEU A 51 10.57 -20.93 4.54
CA LEU A 51 10.79 -21.19 3.12
C LEU A 51 12.29 -21.17 2.87
N SER A 52 12.83 -22.27 2.35
CA SER A 52 14.25 -22.42 2.02
C SER A 52 14.41 -22.59 0.52
N ILE A 53 15.33 -21.82 -0.06
CA ILE A 53 15.67 -21.85 -1.47
C ILE A 53 17.16 -22.12 -1.58
N GLU A 54 17.51 -23.21 -2.25
CA GLU A 54 18.88 -23.62 -2.51
C GLU A 54 19.20 -23.41 -4.00
N PHE A 55 20.26 -22.67 -4.27
CA PHE A 55 20.76 -22.45 -5.63
C PHE A 55 21.86 -23.45 -5.94
N SER A 56 21.89 -23.96 -7.18
CA SER A 56 22.93 -24.91 -7.62
C SER A 56 24.31 -24.26 -7.77
N GLN A 57 24.36 -22.93 -7.77
CA GLN A 57 25.57 -22.12 -7.87
C GLN A 57 25.41 -20.89 -6.97
N THR A 58 26.51 -20.33 -6.51
CA THR A 58 26.51 -19.08 -5.74
C THR A 58 25.85 -17.96 -6.53
N GLN A 59 24.88 -17.28 -5.91
CA GLN A 59 24.18 -16.15 -6.51
C GLN A 59 24.40 -14.89 -5.69
N MET A 60 24.52 -13.75 -6.37
CA MET A 60 24.49 -12.45 -5.73
C MET A 60 23.02 -12.05 -5.54
N ILE A 61 22.56 -11.97 -4.30
CA ILE A 61 21.17 -11.62 -3.96
C ILE A 61 21.17 -10.23 -3.33
N SER A 62 20.51 -9.27 -3.98
CA SER A 62 20.39 -7.88 -3.49
C SER A 62 19.12 -7.63 -2.68
N GLY A 63 18.11 -8.50 -2.80
CA GLY A 63 16.82 -8.31 -2.17
C GLY A 63 15.80 -9.39 -2.52
N LEU A 64 14.55 -9.16 -2.11
CA LEU A 64 13.38 -9.99 -2.43
C LEU A 64 12.28 -9.12 -3.05
N ARG A 65 11.52 -9.73 -3.94
CA ARG A 65 10.26 -9.18 -4.43
C ARG A 65 9.14 -10.12 -3.99
N VAL A 66 8.21 -9.62 -3.19
CA VAL A 66 7.20 -10.45 -2.50
C VAL A 66 5.80 -10.03 -2.91
N TRP A 67 5.01 -10.99 -3.39
CA TRP A 67 3.57 -10.87 -3.54
C TRP A 67 2.92 -11.62 -2.39
N ASN A 68 2.45 -10.89 -1.39
CA ASN A 68 1.78 -11.51 -0.24
C ASN A 68 0.38 -12.00 -0.65
N TYR A 69 -0.15 -12.97 0.08
CA TYR A 69 -1.44 -13.60 -0.21
C TYR A 69 -2.54 -12.56 -0.45
N ASN A 70 -3.21 -12.67 -1.61
CA ASN A 70 -4.02 -11.59 -2.19
C ASN A 70 -5.47 -12.00 -2.44
N LYS A 71 -5.97 -13.04 -1.76
CA LYS A 71 -7.39 -13.41 -1.85
C LYS A 71 -8.28 -12.28 -1.31
N SER A 72 -9.46 -12.13 -1.92
CA SER A 72 -10.46 -11.15 -1.52
C SER A 72 -10.96 -11.37 -0.07
N ARG A 73 -11.43 -10.29 0.56
CA ARG A 73 -11.88 -10.33 1.97
C ARG A 73 -13.19 -11.08 2.12
N GLU A 74 -14.01 -11.08 1.08
CA GLU A 74 -15.32 -11.74 1.01
C GLU A 74 -15.20 -13.26 1.19
N ASP A 75 -14.05 -13.85 0.83
CA ASP A 75 -13.79 -15.29 0.97
C ASP A 75 -13.03 -15.68 2.25
N THR A 76 -12.46 -14.71 2.98
CA THR A 76 -11.61 -14.98 4.17
C THR A 76 -12.43 -15.37 5.41
N TYR A 77 -13.77 -15.22 5.38
CA TYR A 77 -14.67 -15.51 6.51
C TYR A 77 -15.19 -16.97 6.58
N ARG A 78 -14.79 -17.85 5.65
CA ARG A 78 -15.32 -19.24 5.56
C ARG A 78 -14.42 -20.30 6.23
N GLY A 79 -14.05 -20.11 7.50
CA GLY A 79 -13.45 -21.20 8.26
C GLY A 79 -12.82 -20.81 9.59
N LYS A 80 -12.86 -21.73 10.57
CA LYS A 80 -12.20 -21.62 11.89
C LYS A 80 -10.68 -21.84 11.84
N ILE A 81 -10.06 -21.71 10.67
CA ILE A 81 -8.60 -21.83 10.51
C ILE A 81 -8.06 -20.41 10.32
N PHE A 82 -7.19 -19.97 11.22
CA PHE A 82 -6.48 -18.70 11.11
C PHE A 82 -5.48 -18.81 9.95
N PHE A 83 -5.88 -18.32 8.77
CA PHE A 83 -5.00 -18.24 7.60
C PHE A 83 -4.08 -17.03 7.74
N ILE A 84 -2.76 -17.25 7.69
CA ILE A 84 -1.77 -16.24 8.05
C ILE A 84 -1.12 -15.65 6.81
N LEU A 85 -1.16 -14.32 6.78
CA LEU A 85 -0.33 -13.49 5.92
C LEU A 85 1.05 -13.41 6.57
N ALA A 86 2.12 -13.63 5.81
CA ALA A 86 3.45 -13.30 6.28
C ALA A 86 3.43 -11.82 6.68
N ARG A 87 3.67 -11.55 7.97
CA ARG A 87 3.66 -10.19 8.52
C ARG A 87 5.08 -9.71 8.75
N ILE A 88 5.88 -10.52 9.42
CA ILE A 88 7.30 -10.27 9.66
C ILE A 88 8.07 -11.43 9.03
N VAL A 89 9.05 -11.12 8.19
CA VAL A 89 9.92 -12.11 7.56
C VAL A 89 11.35 -11.85 8.00
N HIS A 90 11.96 -12.85 8.61
CA HIS A 90 13.41 -12.89 8.83
C HIS A 90 14.06 -13.58 7.64
N VAL A 91 15.18 -13.03 7.19
CA VAL A 91 15.92 -13.56 6.04
C VAL A 91 17.34 -13.88 6.48
N THR A 92 17.74 -15.11 6.23
CA THR A 92 19.11 -15.61 6.36
C THR A 92 19.62 -16.03 4.99
N ILE A 93 20.89 -15.75 4.72
CA ILE A 93 21.61 -16.23 3.53
C ILE A 93 22.83 -16.97 4.06
N ASP A 94 22.97 -18.26 3.74
CA ASP A 94 24.04 -19.13 4.25
C ASP A 94 24.21 -19.01 5.78
N ASP A 95 23.09 -19.15 6.52
CA ASP A 95 22.96 -19.01 7.97
C ASP A 95 23.31 -17.62 8.56
N LYS A 96 23.66 -16.65 7.72
CA LYS A 96 23.87 -15.27 8.13
C LYS A 96 22.59 -14.47 7.98
N GLN A 97 22.09 -13.93 9.09
CA GLN A 97 20.92 -13.04 9.06
C GLN A 97 21.24 -11.74 8.31
N VAL A 98 20.47 -11.47 7.26
CA VAL A 98 20.54 -10.22 6.48
C VAL A 98 19.40 -9.26 6.84
N SER A 99 18.29 -9.78 7.36
CA SER A 99 17.20 -8.94 7.86
C SER A 99 17.58 -8.24 9.17
N PRO A 100 16.99 -7.06 9.47
CA PRO A 100 17.07 -6.44 10.80
C PRO A 100 16.63 -7.40 11.93
N PRO A 101 17.03 -7.17 13.19
CA PRO A 101 16.59 -7.97 14.34
C PRO A 101 15.07 -8.08 14.46
N GLU A 102 14.35 -7.03 14.08
CA GLU A 102 12.88 -6.96 14.05
C GLU A 102 12.24 -7.65 12.83
N GLY A 103 13.05 -8.08 11.85
CA GLY A 103 12.59 -8.62 10.57
C GLY A 103 12.06 -7.57 9.60
N TYR A 104 11.75 -7.98 8.37
CA TYR A 104 11.10 -7.12 7.39
C TYR A 104 9.59 -7.18 7.56
N LEU A 105 8.94 -6.02 7.62
CA LEU A 105 7.49 -5.92 7.62
C LEU A 105 6.95 -6.11 6.20
N ILE A 106 6.07 -7.11 6.03
CA ILE A 106 5.45 -7.43 4.76
C ILE A 106 4.04 -6.84 4.68
N ARG A 107 3.78 -6.15 3.58
CA ARG A 107 2.49 -5.57 3.21
C ARG A 107 1.48 -6.68 2.95
N LYS A 108 0.28 -6.53 3.48
CA LYS A 108 -0.85 -7.42 3.15
C LYS A 108 -1.26 -7.20 1.68
N GLY A 109 -1.59 -8.27 0.96
CA GLY A 109 -2.16 -8.18 -0.38
C GLY A 109 -3.44 -7.31 -0.40
N PRO A 110 -3.64 -6.44 -1.40
CA PRO A 110 -4.79 -5.53 -1.45
C PRO A 110 -6.15 -6.23 -1.58
N GLY A 111 -6.19 -7.49 -2.01
CA GLY A 111 -7.40 -8.26 -2.32
C GLY A 111 -7.95 -8.01 -3.73
N VAL A 112 -7.19 -7.32 -4.58
CA VAL A 112 -7.51 -6.96 -5.97
C VAL A 112 -6.23 -6.97 -6.81
N CYS A 113 -6.37 -7.00 -8.14
CA CYS A 113 -5.24 -6.94 -9.09
C CYS A 113 -5.28 -5.68 -9.96
N HIS A 114 -5.63 -4.53 -9.38
CA HIS A 114 -5.67 -3.26 -10.12
C HIS A 114 -4.26 -2.75 -10.50
N PHE A 115 -3.24 -3.15 -9.73
CA PHE A 115 -1.85 -2.75 -9.90
C PHE A 115 -0.94 -3.88 -9.43
N ASP A 116 0.33 -3.86 -9.86
CA ASP A 116 1.33 -4.79 -9.36
C ASP A 116 1.66 -4.47 -7.89
N PHE A 117 1.13 -5.29 -6.99
CA PHE A 117 1.27 -5.09 -5.55
C PHE A 117 2.54 -5.74 -4.97
N ALA A 118 3.51 -6.11 -5.81
CA ALA A 118 4.83 -6.56 -5.37
C ALA A 118 5.43 -5.60 -4.33
N GLN A 119 5.95 -6.14 -3.24
CA GLN A 119 6.77 -5.38 -2.30
C GLN A 119 8.24 -5.71 -2.52
N GLU A 120 9.06 -4.68 -2.75
CA GLU A 120 10.50 -4.83 -2.84
C GLU A 120 11.17 -4.68 -1.48
N ILE A 121 12.08 -5.61 -1.17
CA ILE A 121 12.84 -5.67 0.07
C ILE A 121 14.31 -5.68 -0.29
N SER A 122 15.00 -4.58 -0.04
CA SER A 122 16.45 -4.48 -0.25
C SER A 122 17.22 -5.00 0.96
N PHE A 123 18.26 -5.80 0.70
CA PHE A 123 19.23 -6.25 1.70
C PHE A 123 20.39 -5.26 1.89
N ALA A 124 20.42 -4.17 1.12
CA ALA A 124 21.39 -3.11 1.33
C ALA A 124 21.20 -2.49 2.72
N PRO A 125 22.28 -2.02 3.39
CA PRO A 125 22.17 -1.35 4.67
C PRO A 125 21.25 -0.13 4.54
N GLN A 126 20.08 -0.20 5.15
CA GLN A 126 19.14 0.92 5.19
C GLN A 126 19.74 2.00 6.08
N THR A 127 20.10 3.15 5.53
CA THR A 127 20.36 4.36 6.33
C THR A 127 19.03 4.75 6.97
N LYS A 128 18.87 4.49 8.27
CA LYS A 128 17.66 4.83 9.01
C LYS A 128 17.27 6.30 8.72
N PRO A 129 16.02 6.58 8.31
CA PRO A 129 15.49 7.93 8.44
C PRO A 129 15.59 8.36 9.90
N PRO A 130 15.86 9.64 10.20
CA PRO A 130 15.98 10.12 11.57
C PRO A 130 14.69 9.83 12.34
N GLN A 131 14.77 8.93 13.32
CA GLN A 131 13.69 8.73 14.28
C GLN A 131 13.53 9.99 15.15
N PRO A 132 12.30 10.43 15.45
CA PRO A 132 12.08 11.49 16.42
C PRO A 132 12.60 11.02 17.79
N THR A 133 13.70 11.61 18.24
CA THR A 133 14.15 11.46 19.63
C THR A 133 13.14 12.14 20.53
N VAL A 134 12.31 11.36 21.22
CA VAL A 134 11.49 11.88 22.31
C VAL A 134 12.44 12.21 23.46
N SER A 135 12.88 13.46 23.54
CA SER A 135 13.59 13.99 24.68
C SER A 135 12.63 14.01 25.87
N LYS A 136 12.83 13.11 26.83
CA LYS A 136 12.25 13.23 28.17
C LYS A 136 12.86 14.45 28.86
N SER A 137 12.24 15.62 28.70
CA SER A 137 12.53 16.76 29.57
C SER A 137 11.73 16.62 30.86
N GLU A 138 12.40 16.19 31.92
CA GLU A 138 11.93 16.31 33.30
C GLU A 138 11.85 17.79 33.69
N SER A 139 10.65 18.30 33.95
CA SER A 139 10.45 19.64 34.50
C SER A 139 10.09 19.55 35.99
N LYS A 140 11.08 19.72 36.87
CA LYS A 140 10.86 19.93 38.31
C LYS A 140 10.52 21.40 38.60
N HIS A 141 9.36 21.57 39.25
CA HIS A 141 8.99 22.60 40.25
C HIS A 141 8.65 24.07 39.88
N LEU A 142 7.46 24.44 40.39
CA LEU A 142 7.05 25.66 41.11
C LEU A 142 6.45 26.86 40.33
N ARG A 143 5.12 27.02 40.38
CA ARG A 143 4.41 27.84 41.40
C ARG A 143 2.89 27.77 41.23
N LYS A 144 2.22 27.90 42.38
CA LYS A 144 0.79 27.75 42.64
C LYS A 144 0.08 29.11 42.49
N SER A 145 -0.99 29.17 41.71
CA SER A 145 -2.04 30.18 41.88
C SER A 145 -3.36 29.66 41.33
N THR A 146 -4.28 29.43 42.25
CA THR A 146 -5.68 29.06 42.08
C THR A 146 -6.43 30.09 41.24
N MET A 147 -7.19 29.65 40.23
CA MET A 147 -8.55 30.12 39.93
C MET A 147 -9.22 29.07 39.02
N SER A 148 -10.35 28.57 39.50
CA SER A 148 -11.20 27.56 38.89
C SER A 148 -12.02 28.16 37.75
N THR A 149 -11.85 27.64 36.54
CA THR A 149 -12.87 27.65 35.49
C THR A 149 -12.86 26.29 34.83
N ASP A 150 -14.03 25.66 34.78
CA ASP A 150 -14.30 24.31 34.28
C ASP A 150 -13.47 23.94 33.04
N GLU A 151 -12.46 23.09 33.25
CA GLU A 151 -11.78 22.40 32.16
C GLU A 151 -12.73 21.32 31.65
N ALA A 152 -13.42 21.62 30.55
CA ALA A 152 -13.70 20.59 29.57
C ALA A 152 -12.33 20.07 29.12
N SER A 153 -11.85 19.01 29.75
CA SER A 153 -10.74 18.21 29.26
C SER A 153 -11.16 17.67 27.90
N GLN A 154 -10.92 18.46 26.86
CA GLN A 154 -10.76 17.95 25.51
C GLN A 154 -9.63 16.94 25.64
N GLU A 155 -9.99 15.66 25.71
CA GLU A 155 -9.11 14.57 25.33
C GLU A 155 -8.66 14.88 23.91
N TYR A 156 -7.58 15.64 23.81
CA TYR A 156 -6.87 15.86 22.56
C TYR A 156 -6.27 14.50 22.25
N GLU A 157 -7.06 13.63 21.61
CA GLU A 157 -6.55 12.42 20.99
C GLU A 157 -5.40 12.88 20.10
N ASN A 158 -4.20 12.49 20.49
CA ASN A 158 -2.98 12.87 19.81
C ASN A 158 -3.11 12.34 18.37
N VAL A 159 -3.44 13.21 17.41
CA VAL A 159 -3.70 12.82 16.03
C VAL A 159 -2.39 12.32 15.43
N GLN A 160 -2.16 11.01 15.55
CA GLN A 160 -1.02 10.36 14.94
C GLN A 160 -1.14 10.49 13.44
N MET A 161 -0.10 11.04 12.80
CA MET A 161 -0.06 11.18 11.36
C MET A 161 -0.32 9.83 10.68
N PRO A 162 -1.10 9.81 9.59
CA PRO A 162 -1.43 8.58 8.90
C PRO A 162 -0.15 7.97 8.35
N SER A 163 0.14 6.72 8.75
CA SER A 163 1.31 5.95 8.33
C SER A 163 0.91 4.57 7.85
N GLY A 164 1.28 4.22 6.62
CA GLY A 164 0.89 2.97 6.00
C GLY A 164 1.54 2.74 4.65
N PHE A 165 1.10 1.70 3.96
CA PHE A 165 1.73 1.26 2.72
C PHE A 165 1.01 1.74 1.46
N ILE A 166 -0.33 1.79 1.49
CA ILE A 166 -1.15 2.12 0.32
C ILE A 166 -2.11 3.22 0.72
N TYR A 167 -1.99 4.36 0.04
CA TYR A 167 -2.94 5.47 0.10
C TYR A 167 -3.83 5.38 -1.12
N GLN A 168 -5.13 5.28 -0.90
CA GLN A 168 -6.12 5.14 -1.96
C GLN A 168 -7.03 6.37 -1.96
N LEU A 169 -7.00 7.12 -3.05
CA LEU A 169 -7.91 8.23 -3.34
C LEU A 169 -9.06 7.68 -4.18
N GLN A 170 -10.28 7.75 -3.65
CA GLN A 170 -11.50 7.33 -4.32
C GLN A 170 -12.20 8.57 -4.87
N MET A 171 -12.34 8.66 -6.19
CA MET A 171 -13.10 9.75 -6.81
C MET A 171 -14.59 9.42 -6.70
N ILE A 172 -15.36 10.26 -6.01
CA ILE A 172 -16.78 10.03 -5.72
C ILE A 172 -17.65 10.76 -6.75
N THR A 173 -17.34 12.03 -7.02
CA THR A 173 -18.08 12.85 -7.98
C THR A 173 -17.14 13.73 -8.81
N THR A 174 -17.65 14.23 -9.94
CA THR A 174 -16.97 15.23 -10.78
C THR A 174 -17.67 16.58 -10.70
N TRP A 175 -17.05 17.60 -11.30
CA TRP A 175 -17.65 18.94 -11.43
C TRP A 175 -18.75 19.03 -12.50
N GLY A 176 -19.05 17.95 -13.24
CA GLY A 176 -20.20 17.90 -14.13
C GLY A 176 -20.11 16.93 -15.32
N ASP A 177 -18.96 16.32 -15.58
CA ASP A 177 -18.83 15.31 -16.64
C ASP A 177 -19.24 13.92 -16.11
N PRO A 178 -20.25 13.26 -16.70
CA PRO A 178 -20.73 11.96 -16.24
C PRO A 178 -19.89 10.77 -16.75
N TYR A 179 -18.95 11.00 -17.67
CA TYR A 179 -18.20 9.95 -18.36
C TYR A 179 -16.73 9.92 -18.01
N TYR A 180 -16.15 11.01 -17.54
CA TYR A 180 -14.72 11.12 -17.29
C TYR A 180 -14.40 11.85 -16.00
N VAL A 181 -13.39 11.36 -15.31
CA VAL A 181 -12.74 12.04 -14.20
C VAL A 181 -11.25 12.16 -14.49
N GLY A 182 -10.67 13.31 -14.18
CA GLY A 182 -9.24 13.54 -14.34
C GLY A 182 -8.65 14.39 -13.24
N LEU A 183 -7.32 14.43 -13.22
CA LEU A 183 -6.50 15.29 -12.37
C LEU A 183 -5.27 15.74 -13.16
N ASN A 184 -4.72 16.90 -12.81
CA ASN A 184 -3.44 17.35 -13.34
C ASN A 184 -2.27 16.70 -12.60
N GLY A 185 -2.34 16.61 -11.27
CA GLY A 185 -1.16 16.25 -10.48
C GLY A 185 -1.45 15.92 -9.02
N LEU A 186 -0.50 15.26 -8.39
CA LEU A 186 -0.54 14.76 -7.03
C LEU A 186 0.85 14.83 -6.40
N GLU A 187 0.92 15.34 -5.17
CA GLU A 187 2.13 15.34 -4.37
C GLU A 187 1.86 14.88 -2.95
N PHE A 188 2.82 14.16 -2.37
CA PHE A 188 2.79 13.64 -1.02
C PHE A 188 3.92 14.26 -0.21
N TYR A 189 3.69 14.55 1.06
CA TYR A 189 4.65 15.21 1.93
C TYR A 189 4.84 14.42 3.22
N ASP A 190 6.09 14.30 3.68
CA ASP A 190 6.46 13.57 4.89
C ASP A 190 6.13 14.35 6.18
N ALA A 191 6.43 13.75 7.33
CA ALA A 191 6.23 14.36 8.66
C ALA A 191 7.02 15.67 8.88
N GLN A 192 8.02 15.94 8.05
CA GLN A 192 8.88 17.13 8.09
C GLN A 192 8.49 18.14 7.00
N HIS A 193 7.37 17.93 6.30
CA HIS A 193 6.88 18.74 5.19
C HIS A 193 7.80 18.75 3.97
N ASN A 194 8.67 17.75 3.81
CA ASN A 194 9.40 17.56 2.56
C ASN A 194 8.55 16.76 1.58
N ARG A 195 8.66 17.08 0.28
CA ARG A 195 8.02 16.30 -0.78
C ARG A 195 8.62 14.90 -0.81
N ILE A 196 7.75 13.89 -0.74
CA ILE A 196 8.11 12.50 -0.95
C ILE A 196 8.28 12.29 -2.45
N GLU A 197 9.44 11.79 -2.86
CA GLU A 197 9.71 11.42 -4.25
C GLU A 197 8.91 10.16 -4.60
N LEU A 198 8.09 10.26 -5.64
CA LEU A 198 7.29 9.16 -6.16
C LEU A 198 7.84 8.79 -7.55
N THR A 199 7.86 7.49 -7.83
CA THR A 199 8.23 6.91 -9.11
C THR A 199 7.01 6.26 -9.77
N GLU A 200 7.15 5.84 -11.03
CA GLU A 200 6.07 5.13 -11.76
C GLU A 200 5.58 3.88 -11.01
N ASN A 201 6.45 3.20 -10.26
CA ASN A 201 6.08 2.04 -9.45
C ASN A 201 5.23 2.40 -8.23
N ASN A 202 5.20 3.67 -7.83
CA ASN A 202 4.44 4.14 -6.68
C ASN A 202 3.02 4.59 -7.04
N ILE A 203 2.67 4.74 -8.32
CA ILE A 203 1.38 5.32 -8.73
C ILE A 203 0.61 4.35 -9.64
N SER A 204 -0.69 4.21 -9.42
CA SER A 204 -1.57 3.47 -10.31
C SER A 204 -3.00 3.97 -10.19
N ALA A 205 -3.87 3.62 -11.13
CA ALA A 205 -5.29 3.93 -11.08
C ALA A 205 -6.17 2.77 -11.51
N TYR A 206 -7.44 2.81 -11.11
CA TYR A 206 -8.46 1.89 -11.56
C TYR A 206 -9.81 2.59 -11.79
N PRO A 207 -10.35 2.60 -13.02
CA PRO A 207 -9.67 2.20 -14.26
C PRO A 207 -8.37 2.99 -14.47
N ASP A 208 -7.39 2.37 -15.14
CA ASP A 208 -6.05 2.95 -15.32
C ASP A 208 -6.12 4.31 -16.03
N SER A 209 -6.74 4.33 -17.21
CA SER A 209 -6.88 5.50 -18.06
C SER A 209 -7.98 5.25 -19.08
N VAL A 210 -8.21 6.17 -20.01
CA VAL A 210 -9.14 5.97 -21.14
C VAL A 210 -8.74 4.84 -22.09
N ASN A 211 -7.50 4.32 -21.97
CA ASN A 211 -7.03 3.16 -22.74
C ASN A 211 -7.77 1.85 -22.41
N VAL A 212 -8.58 1.82 -21.34
CA VAL A 212 -9.45 0.67 -21.04
C VAL A 212 -10.68 0.58 -21.96
N LEU A 213 -10.97 1.63 -22.73
CA LEU A 213 -12.13 1.69 -23.61
C LEU A 213 -11.82 1.07 -24.98
N ASP A 214 -12.76 0.30 -25.52
CA ASP A 214 -12.64 -0.28 -26.85
C ASP A 214 -12.41 0.81 -27.92
N GLY A 215 -11.42 0.59 -28.78
CA GLY A 215 -11.05 1.53 -29.86
C GLY A 215 -10.19 2.72 -29.41
N THR A 216 -9.85 2.82 -28.12
CA THR A 216 -8.86 3.78 -27.61
C THR A 216 -7.58 3.05 -27.26
N SER A 217 -6.45 3.47 -27.83
CA SER A 217 -5.14 2.88 -27.53
C SER A 217 -4.06 3.95 -27.62
N ASN A 218 -3.02 3.81 -26.79
CA ASN A 218 -1.86 4.72 -26.76
C ASN A 218 -2.21 6.17 -26.41
N ASP A 219 -3.30 6.40 -25.68
CA ASP A 219 -3.55 7.70 -25.06
C ASP A 219 -2.54 7.91 -23.92
N VAL A 220 -1.89 9.06 -23.91
CA VAL A 220 -0.78 9.38 -23.00
C VAL A 220 -1.24 9.81 -21.59
N ARG A 221 -2.55 9.91 -21.35
CA ARG A 221 -3.13 10.42 -20.11
C ARG A 221 -3.24 9.36 -19.01
N THR A 222 -2.10 8.77 -18.71
CA THR A 222 -1.91 7.64 -17.81
C THR A 222 -1.54 8.09 -16.39
N PRO A 223 -1.63 7.21 -15.37
CA PRO A 223 -1.44 7.59 -13.97
C PRO A 223 -0.07 8.19 -13.63
N ASP A 224 0.99 7.87 -14.38
CA ASP A 224 2.32 8.47 -14.23
C ASP A 224 2.31 10.00 -14.39
N LYS A 225 1.37 10.56 -15.16
CA LYS A 225 1.21 12.02 -15.30
C LYS A 225 0.83 12.71 -14.00
N LEU A 226 0.27 11.98 -13.03
CA LEU A 226 -0.03 12.55 -11.72
C LEU A 226 1.23 12.96 -10.95
N ILE A 227 2.40 12.42 -11.29
CA ILE A 227 3.64 12.62 -10.52
C ILE A 227 4.79 13.20 -11.38
N ASP A 228 4.52 13.58 -12.63
CA ASP A 228 5.54 14.06 -13.57
C ASP A 228 6.03 15.50 -13.27
N GLY A 229 5.34 16.20 -12.37
CA GLY A 229 5.70 17.54 -11.91
C GLY A 229 5.11 18.69 -12.74
N PHE A 230 4.41 18.43 -13.84
CA PHE A 230 3.78 19.44 -14.69
C PHE A 230 2.35 19.76 -14.22
N ASN A 231 2.21 20.17 -12.96
CA ASN A 231 0.90 20.26 -12.31
C ASN A 231 0.04 21.47 -12.74
N ASP A 232 0.67 22.62 -13.00
CA ASP A 232 -0.01 23.85 -13.43
C ASP A 232 0.11 24.01 -14.96
N THR A 233 -0.73 23.28 -15.68
CA THR A 233 -0.73 23.21 -17.13
C THR A 233 -2.15 23.10 -17.68
N LEU A 234 -2.34 23.46 -18.95
CA LEU A 234 -3.55 23.12 -19.74
C LEU A 234 -3.24 22.02 -20.78
N ASP A 235 -1.98 21.60 -20.87
CA ASP A 235 -1.56 20.55 -21.78
C ASP A 235 -2.03 19.18 -21.28
N GLY A 236 -2.92 18.58 -22.05
CA GLY A 236 -3.51 17.30 -21.68
C GLY A 236 -2.52 16.15 -21.68
N THR A 237 -1.33 16.27 -22.27
CA THR A 237 -0.32 15.19 -22.25
C THR A 237 0.35 15.03 -20.88
N HIS A 238 0.15 16.00 -20.00
CA HIS A 238 0.65 16.06 -18.62
C HIS A 238 -0.48 15.93 -17.60
N MET A 239 -1.55 15.21 -17.95
CA MET A 239 -2.72 15.03 -17.10
C MET A 239 -3.20 13.59 -17.14
N TRP A 240 -3.77 13.12 -16.05
CA TRP A 240 -4.43 11.83 -16.00
C TRP A 240 -5.93 11.97 -16.26
N VAL A 241 -6.51 11.02 -17.01
CA VAL A 241 -7.96 10.89 -17.14
C VAL A 241 -8.38 9.43 -17.23
N ALA A 242 -9.44 9.09 -16.51
CA ALA A 242 -10.06 7.77 -16.52
C ALA A 242 -11.56 7.86 -16.84
N PRO A 243 -12.14 6.83 -17.48
CA PRO A 243 -13.57 6.76 -17.71
C PRO A 243 -14.30 6.43 -16.40
N ILE A 244 -15.52 6.93 -16.28
CA ILE A 244 -16.48 6.56 -15.25
C ILE A 244 -17.33 5.42 -15.82
N LEU A 245 -17.11 4.21 -15.29
CA LEU A 245 -17.77 3.01 -15.77
C LEU A 245 -18.85 2.55 -14.78
N PRO A 246 -19.99 2.01 -15.25
CA PRO A 246 -21.05 1.52 -14.37
C PRO A 246 -20.54 0.48 -13.36
N GLY A 247 -20.85 0.69 -12.07
CA GLY A 247 -20.46 -0.23 -11.00
C GLY A 247 -18.98 -0.19 -10.59
N ILE A 248 -18.16 0.64 -11.25
CA ILE A 248 -16.73 0.80 -10.94
C ILE A 248 -16.53 2.14 -10.24
N VAL A 249 -15.81 2.10 -9.12
CA VAL A 249 -15.35 3.32 -8.44
C VAL A 249 -13.94 3.66 -8.93
N ASN A 250 -13.78 4.88 -9.44
CA ASN A 250 -12.49 5.42 -9.87
C ASN A 250 -11.56 5.60 -8.68
N ARG A 251 -10.37 5.02 -8.76
CA ARG A 251 -9.38 5.02 -7.68
C ARG A 251 -8.01 5.40 -8.21
N VAL A 252 -7.26 6.15 -7.41
CA VAL A 252 -5.82 6.35 -7.56
C VAL A 252 -5.13 5.76 -6.34
N TYR A 253 -4.08 4.99 -6.57
CA TYR A 253 -3.28 4.32 -5.56
C TYR A 253 -1.89 4.91 -5.52
N VAL A 254 -1.44 5.29 -4.31
CA VAL A 254 -0.03 5.60 -4.02
C VAL A 254 0.53 4.51 -3.12
N ILE A 255 1.54 3.79 -3.60
CA ILE A 255 2.03 2.52 -3.04
C ILE A 255 3.48 2.66 -2.61
N PHE A 256 3.78 2.28 -1.37
CA PHE A 256 5.12 2.31 -0.78
C PHE A 256 5.54 0.91 -0.31
N ASP A 257 6.83 0.59 -0.44
CA ASP A 257 7.40 -0.69 0.03
C ASP A 257 7.75 -0.72 1.52
N GLN A 258 7.72 0.45 2.16
CA GLN A 258 7.83 0.60 3.60
C GLN A 258 6.63 1.43 4.11
N PRO A 259 6.23 1.29 5.38
CA PRO A 259 5.25 2.19 5.97
C PRO A 259 5.75 3.63 5.88
N THR A 260 5.06 4.45 5.10
CA THR A 260 5.39 5.86 4.89
C THR A 260 4.38 6.70 5.66
N THR A 261 4.87 7.67 6.42
CA THR A 261 4.03 8.65 7.12
C THR A 261 3.82 9.86 6.23
N VAL A 262 2.57 10.24 6.02
CA VAL A 262 2.19 11.36 5.15
C VAL A 262 1.52 12.44 5.99
N SER A 263 2.05 13.66 5.94
CA SER A 263 1.47 14.82 6.64
C SER A 263 0.49 15.59 5.78
N MET A 264 0.72 15.64 4.47
CA MET A 264 -0.07 16.42 3.52
C MET A 264 -0.10 15.74 2.16
N ILE A 265 -1.25 15.83 1.50
CA ILE A 265 -1.44 15.48 0.10
C ILE A 265 -1.82 16.78 -0.61
N LYS A 266 -1.15 17.11 -1.71
CA LYS A 266 -1.50 18.25 -2.56
C LYS A 266 -2.00 17.71 -3.90
N LEU A 267 -3.11 18.26 -4.38
CA LEU A 267 -3.82 17.78 -5.57
C LEU A 267 -4.10 18.97 -6.49
N TRP A 268 -3.81 18.78 -7.78
CA TRP A 268 -4.16 19.72 -8.82
C TRP A 268 -5.29 19.12 -9.66
N ASN A 269 -6.39 19.85 -9.74
CA ASN A 269 -7.59 19.38 -10.42
C ASN A 269 -7.47 19.50 -11.95
N TYR A 270 -8.33 18.80 -12.67
CA TYR A 270 -8.28 18.74 -14.14
C TYR A 270 -8.63 20.08 -14.79
N SER A 271 -7.62 20.77 -15.31
CA SER A 271 -7.79 22.13 -15.86
C SER A 271 -8.23 22.16 -17.32
N LYS A 272 -7.86 21.14 -18.12
CA LYS A 272 -8.14 21.11 -19.58
C LYS A 272 -9.64 21.12 -19.90
N THR A 273 -10.46 20.48 -19.08
CA THR A 273 -11.92 20.51 -19.20
C THR A 273 -12.51 20.45 -17.80
N PRO A 274 -12.74 21.60 -17.13
CA PRO A 274 -13.02 21.64 -15.70
C PRO A 274 -14.17 20.76 -15.22
N SER A 275 -15.18 20.49 -16.06
CA SER A 275 -16.27 19.56 -15.73
C SER A 275 -15.81 18.13 -15.43
N ARG A 276 -14.66 17.71 -15.97
CA ARG A 276 -14.02 16.40 -15.71
C ARG A 276 -13.20 16.37 -14.42
N GLY A 277 -12.99 17.52 -13.78
CA GLY A 277 -12.27 17.56 -12.52
C GLY A 277 -12.99 16.78 -11.42
N ALA A 278 -12.23 16.19 -10.51
CA ALA A 278 -12.79 15.57 -9.30
C ALA A 278 -13.39 16.65 -8.39
N LYS A 279 -14.58 16.41 -7.87
CA LYS A 279 -15.28 17.33 -6.95
C LYS A 279 -15.22 16.78 -5.53
N ASP A 280 -15.85 15.63 -5.30
CA ASP A 280 -15.81 14.93 -4.03
C ASP A 280 -14.91 13.70 -4.16
N PHE A 281 -14.02 13.49 -3.19
CA PHE A 281 -13.17 12.31 -3.13
C PHE A 281 -12.87 11.92 -1.68
N ALA A 282 -12.57 10.65 -1.46
CA ALA A 282 -12.20 10.12 -0.15
C ALA A 282 -10.77 9.57 -0.17
N VAL A 283 -10.04 9.76 0.93
CA VAL A 283 -8.72 9.15 1.12
C VAL A 283 -8.85 8.03 2.13
N SER A 284 -8.27 6.87 1.80
CA SER A 284 -8.21 5.71 2.69
C SER A 284 -6.78 5.19 2.77
N LEU A 285 -6.40 4.68 3.94
CA LEU A 285 -5.05 4.21 4.21
C LEU A 285 -5.07 2.76 4.69
N ASN A 286 -4.21 1.93 4.10
CA ASN A 286 -3.90 0.62 4.63
C ASN A 286 -2.80 0.73 5.70
N VAL A 287 -3.20 0.70 6.98
CA VAL A 287 -2.32 0.85 8.15
C VAL A 287 -1.98 -0.52 8.71
N LYS A 288 -0.70 -0.91 8.76
CA LYS A 288 -0.25 -2.11 9.52
C LYS A 288 -1.09 -3.39 9.26
N GLY A 289 -1.61 -3.59 8.03
CA GLY A 289 -2.47 -4.74 7.68
C GLY A 289 -3.94 -4.63 8.12
N VAL A 290 -4.35 -3.50 8.68
CA VAL A 290 -5.74 -3.14 9.03
C VAL A 290 -6.17 -1.95 8.16
N LEU A 291 -7.27 -2.09 7.41
CA LEU A 291 -7.90 -0.92 6.79
C LEU A 291 -8.52 -0.09 7.91
N LYS A 292 -7.96 1.09 8.19
CA LYS A 292 -8.66 2.11 8.95
C LYS A 292 -9.42 2.98 7.95
N PHE A 293 -10.74 2.83 7.93
CA PHE A 293 -11.61 3.85 7.36
C PHE A 293 -11.68 5.00 8.37
N GLY A 294 -11.27 6.19 7.98
CA GLY A 294 -11.51 7.38 8.79
C GLY A 294 -10.31 8.32 8.90
N CYS A 295 -10.05 9.06 7.83
CA CYS A 295 -9.84 10.49 7.97
C CYS A 295 -10.38 11.13 6.69
N ILE A 296 -11.47 11.90 6.81
CA ILE A 296 -11.78 12.92 5.80
C ILE A 296 -10.68 13.95 5.97
N ILE A 297 -9.60 13.82 5.21
CA ILE A 297 -8.61 14.89 5.12
C ILE A 297 -9.32 16.00 4.33
N HIS A 298 -9.70 17.07 5.01
CA HIS A 298 -10.14 18.29 4.36
C HIS A 298 -8.98 18.82 3.54
N LEU A 299 -9.02 18.55 2.24
CA LEU A 299 -8.03 19.01 1.29
C LEU A 299 -8.43 20.40 0.84
N TYR A 300 -7.55 21.38 1.08
CA TYR A 300 -7.65 22.67 0.44
C TYR A 300 -7.33 22.46 -1.03
N LEU A 301 -8.36 22.44 -1.87
CA LEU A 301 -8.21 22.63 -3.30
C LEU A 301 -7.67 24.06 -3.48
N ILE A 302 -6.46 24.18 -4.04
CA ILE A 302 -5.92 25.46 -4.50
C ILE A 302 -6.34 25.62 -5.96
#